data_AF-A0A2E1GUJ4-F1
#
_entry.id   AF-A0A2E1GUJ4-F1
#
_cell.length_a   1.000
_cell.length_b   1.000
_cell.length_c   1.000
_cell.angle_alpha   90.00
_cell.angle_beta   90.00
_cell.angle_gamma   90.00
#
_symmetry.space_group_name_H-M   'P 1'
#
loop_
_entity.id
_entity.type
_entity.pdbx_description
1 polymer ?
#
loop_
_entity_poly.entity_id
_entity_poly.type
_entity_poly.pdbx_seq_one_letter_code
_entity_poly.pdbx_strand_id
1 'polypeptide(L)'
;MNTVNTLSENSGKTAIKRYSFSRPVIYLLENNLLNLETSFFDYGCGKGDDVKLLKKQKFKSSGWDPNSFKEEKKTSADVVNIGYVINVIPDIKERIKVLKDAWNLSNKILCVSARLNNEISLLINQKEFLDGYVTEKGTFQKFYDHFELKLFIESTLNKKAIAAGPGVYFVFKDDQLESKYKLNKYKSYIHVPKSLKVEVLYEENQELFENLKEYILEKGRLPKTNEIFEDNKLIEKFKSYKSAFDILSRIYPKLDIEEIAKKRKEDYLLFMSLEAFNGRSKLNTLPVETQNDIKEFFTNYKTAKQESDALLFSIGDPLVIRDKINKCTVGKKTQEALYIHIDAIDNTNSVLRLYEGIARQYLGQPEGNIVKFPYDKKSISYHNYPDFDKHPHPELKTVTKVDLLNLKIIDKDYSTRENPPILHRKELFIDPSDKRYKKFLKLTKQEEEAGLYEDTSRIGTKHFWEELLLKKKLEIKGHKLIYK
;
A
#
# COMPACT_ATOMS: atom_id res chain seq x y z
N MET A 1 10.43 -9.87 -59.78
CA MET A 1 9.44 -9.12 -58.97
C MET A 1 9.93 -7.69 -58.82
N ASN A 2 9.06 -6.70 -59.02
CA ASN A 2 9.40 -5.28 -58.79
C ASN A 2 9.81 -5.10 -57.31
N THR A 3 10.85 -4.32 -57.00
CA THR A 3 11.35 -4.08 -55.63
C THR A 3 10.23 -3.67 -54.67
N VAL A 4 9.24 -2.93 -55.16
CA VAL A 4 8.02 -2.55 -54.42
C VAL A 4 7.21 -3.78 -53.97
N ASN A 5 7.02 -4.78 -54.84
CA ASN A 5 6.24 -5.99 -54.52
C ASN A 5 6.95 -6.81 -53.44
N THR A 6 8.27 -6.97 -53.55
CA THR A 6 9.06 -7.71 -52.56
C THR A 6 9.06 -7.01 -51.18
N LEU A 7 9.10 -5.68 -51.15
CA LEU A 7 9.00 -4.91 -49.91
C LEU A 7 7.59 -5.00 -49.29
N SER A 8 6.54 -5.00 -50.11
CA SER A 8 5.15 -5.18 -49.65
C SER A 8 4.94 -6.57 -49.03
N GLU A 9 5.46 -7.63 -49.65
CA GLU A 9 5.44 -8.99 -49.09
C GLU A 9 6.19 -9.09 -47.75
N ASN A 10 7.31 -8.36 -47.61
CA ASN A 10 8.11 -8.35 -46.39
C ASN A 10 7.50 -7.54 -45.23
N SER A 11 6.42 -6.76 -45.46
CA SER A 11 5.80 -5.91 -44.44
C SER A 11 5.45 -6.65 -43.14
N GLY A 12 5.03 -7.92 -43.21
CA GLY A 12 4.70 -8.75 -42.04
C GLY A 12 5.86 -9.00 -41.08
N LYS A 13 7.12 -8.85 -41.53
CA LYS A 13 8.32 -8.97 -40.69
C LYS A 13 8.48 -7.80 -39.71
N THR A 14 7.73 -6.72 -39.89
CA THR A 14 7.70 -5.57 -38.96
C THR A 14 6.82 -5.82 -37.72
N ALA A 15 6.01 -6.88 -37.72
CA ALA A 15 5.12 -7.19 -36.61
C ALA A 15 5.88 -7.69 -35.36
N ILE A 16 5.75 -6.95 -34.27
CA ILE A 16 6.40 -7.23 -32.98
C ILE A 16 5.39 -7.89 -32.04
N LYS A 17 5.82 -8.89 -31.26
CA LYS A 17 5.00 -9.50 -30.20
C LYS A 17 4.89 -8.54 -29.02
N ARG A 18 3.67 -8.25 -28.56
CA ARG A 18 3.42 -7.32 -27.45
C ARG A 18 2.54 -7.97 -26.38
N TYR A 19 2.78 -7.60 -25.13
CA TYR A 19 2.03 -8.08 -23.95
C TYR A 19 0.97 -7.08 -23.48
N SER A 20 0.80 -5.97 -24.20
CA SER A 20 -0.10 -4.85 -23.87
C SER A 20 -0.75 -4.31 -25.14
N PHE A 21 -1.90 -3.65 -25.00
CA PHE A 21 -2.57 -2.98 -26.11
C PHE A 21 -1.66 -1.99 -26.84
N SER A 22 -1.81 -1.90 -28.15
CA SER A 22 -1.19 -0.86 -28.96
C SER A 22 -1.75 0.53 -28.63
N ARG A 23 -0.95 1.57 -28.85
CA ARG A 23 -1.37 2.97 -28.66
C ARG A 23 -2.73 3.32 -29.31
N PRO A 24 -3.01 2.97 -30.58
CA PRO A 24 -4.33 3.28 -31.15
C PRO A 24 -5.49 2.60 -30.39
N VAL A 25 -5.32 1.35 -29.97
CA VAL A 25 -6.34 0.63 -29.18
C VAL A 25 -6.50 1.25 -27.78
N ILE A 26 -5.41 1.68 -27.15
CA ILE A 26 -5.46 2.42 -25.88
C ILE A 26 -6.29 3.70 -26.03
N TYR A 27 -6.05 4.52 -27.06
CA TYR A 27 -6.82 5.74 -27.26
C TYR A 27 -8.31 5.46 -27.50
N LEU A 28 -8.65 4.39 -28.21
CA LEU A 28 -10.05 3.98 -28.41
C LEU A 28 -10.73 3.61 -27.09
N LEU A 29 -10.04 2.87 -26.21
CA LEU A 29 -10.54 2.46 -24.89
C LEU A 29 -10.65 3.66 -23.93
N GLU A 30 -9.61 4.49 -23.82
CA GLU A 30 -9.56 5.65 -22.92
C GLU A 30 -10.64 6.69 -23.23
N ASN A 31 -11.03 6.80 -24.50
CA ASN A 31 -12.10 7.71 -24.93
C ASN A 31 -13.49 7.04 -24.99
N ASN A 32 -13.60 5.80 -24.49
CA ASN A 32 -14.82 5.00 -24.49
C ASN A 32 -15.47 4.86 -25.89
N LEU A 33 -14.64 4.86 -26.93
CA LEU A 33 -15.04 4.62 -28.32
C LEU A 33 -15.05 3.12 -28.65
N LEU A 34 -14.27 2.34 -27.90
CA LEU A 34 -14.28 0.88 -27.88
C LEU A 34 -14.72 0.41 -26.48
N ASN A 35 -15.83 -0.33 -26.43
CA ASN A 35 -16.41 -0.93 -25.23
C ASN A 35 -17.04 -2.31 -25.57
N LEU A 36 -17.62 -3.00 -24.57
CA LEU A 36 -18.18 -4.34 -24.74
C LEU A 36 -19.39 -4.41 -25.68
N GLU A 37 -20.05 -3.28 -25.95
CA GLU A 37 -21.20 -3.20 -26.85
C GLU A 37 -20.76 -3.01 -28.31
N THR A 38 -19.60 -2.37 -28.53
CA THR A 38 -19.05 -2.11 -29.86
C THR A 38 -18.29 -3.31 -30.42
N SER A 39 -18.44 -3.54 -31.72
CA SER A 39 -17.61 -4.48 -32.49
C SER A 39 -16.31 -3.82 -32.96
N PHE A 40 -15.20 -4.58 -32.94
CA PHE A 40 -13.86 -4.12 -33.30
C PHE A 40 -13.24 -5.01 -34.38
N PHE A 41 -12.66 -4.38 -35.40
CA PHE A 41 -11.90 -5.08 -36.43
C PHE A 41 -10.52 -4.45 -36.62
N ASP A 42 -9.47 -5.28 -36.53
CA ASP A 42 -8.09 -4.85 -36.72
C ASP A 42 -7.59 -5.19 -38.13
N TYR A 43 -7.46 -4.16 -38.98
CA TYR A 43 -7.02 -4.26 -40.36
C TYR A 43 -5.50 -4.22 -40.40
N GLY A 44 -4.88 -5.37 -40.67
CA GLY A 44 -3.43 -5.57 -40.59
C GLY A 44 -2.96 -5.84 -39.17
N CYS A 45 -3.60 -6.80 -38.49
CA CYS A 45 -3.39 -7.08 -37.06
C CYS A 45 -2.02 -7.70 -36.72
N GLY A 46 -1.17 -7.99 -37.71
CA GLY A 46 0.13 -8.61 -37.51
C GLY A 46 -0.02 -9.96 -36.81
N LYS A 47 0.53 -10.09 -35.60
CA LYS A 47 0.45 -11.31 -34.77
C LYS A 47 -0.86 -11.45 -33.97
N GLY A 48 -1.75 -10.46 -34.09
CA GLY A 48 -3.09 -10.47 -33.50
C GLY A 48 -3.11 -10.24 -31.99
N ASP A 49 -2.09 -9.60 -31.42
CA ASP A 49 -1.97 -9.44 -29.96
C ASP A 49 -3.10 -8.57 -29.39
N ASP A 50 -3.44 -7.45 -30.05
CA ASP A 50 -4.57 -6.60 -29.65
C ASP A 50 -5.89 -7.37 -29.69
N VAL A 51 -6.14 -8.13 -30.76
CA VAL A 51 -7.35 -8.95 -30.93
C VAL A 51 -7.43 -10.03 -29.83
N LYS A 52 -6.33 -10.73 -29.54
CA LYS A 52 -6.27 -11.76 -28.48
C LYS A 52 -6.55 -11.16 -27.10
N LEU A 53 -5.93 -10.02 -26.78
CA LEU A 53 -6.14 -9.33 -25.51
C LEU A 53 -7.59 -8.85 -25.36
N LEU A 54 -8.16 -8.25 -26.42
CA LEU A 54 -9.57 -7.83 -26.45
C LEU A 54 -10.52 -9.02 -26.27
N LYS A 55 -10.28 -10.16 -26.94
CA LYS A 55 -11.07 -11.38 -26.77
C LYS A 55 -11.00 -11.93 -25.33
N LYS A 56 -9.82 -11.93 -24.71
CA LYS A 56 -9.65 -12.34 -23.30
C LYS A 56 -10.49 -11.47 -22.36
N GLN A 57 -10.68 -10.20 -22.71
CA GLN A 57 -11.52 -9.24 -21.98
C GLN A 57 -12.99 -9.21 -22.45
N LYS A 58 -13.45 -10.21 -23.22
CA LYS A 58 -14.83 -10.38 -23.71
C LYS A 58 -15.31 -9.32 -24.71
N PHE A 59 -14.42 -8.55 -25.33
CA PHE A 59 -14.79 -7.66 -26.43
C PHE A 59 -15.12 -8.47 -27.70
N LYS A 60 -16.06 -7.95 -28.50
CA LYS A 60 -16.36 -8.47 -29.84
C LYS A 60 -15.28 -8.01 -30.82
N SER A 61 -14.18 -8.75 -30.90
CA SER A 61 -13.05 -8.39 -31.78
C SER A 61 -12.68 -9.46 -32.80
N SER A 62 -12.31 -9.02 -33.99
CA SER A 62 -11.71 -9.82 -35.05
C SER A 62 -10.55 -9.05 -35.70
N GLY A 63 -9.75 -9.71 -36.52
CA GLY A 63 -8.67 -9.04 -37.23
C GLY A 63 -8.21 -9.86 -38.42
N TRP A 64 -7.57 -9.17 -39.36
CA TRP A 64 -7.05 -9.74 -40.59
C TRP A 64 -5.64 -9.25 -40.82
N ASP A 65 -4.78 -10.08 -41.38
CA ASP A 65 -3.42 -9.71 -41.75
C ASP A 65 -3.01 -10.46 -43.03
N PRO A 66 -2.45 -9.79 -44.05
CA PRO A 66 -2.09 -10.42 -45.32
C PRO A 66 -0.98 -11.47 -45.19
N ASN A 67 -0.33 -11.58 -44.03
CA ASN A 67 0.73 -12.56 -43.77
C ASN A 67 0.32 -13.59 -42.72
N SER A 68 -0.16 -13.15 -41.56
CA SER A 68 -0.37 -14.01 -40.39
C SER A 68 -1.79 -14.56 -40.27
N PHE A 69 -2.78 -13.90 -40.87
CA PHE A 69 -4.21 -14.24 -40.77
C PHE A 69 -4.91 -14.11 -42.13
N LYS A 70 -4.33 -14.75 -43.16
CA LYS A 70 -4.79 -14.61 -44.56
C LYS A 70 -6.18 -15.18 -44.79
N GLU A 71 -6.49 -16.29 -44.12
CA GLU A 71 -7.75 -17.03 -44.24
C GLU A 71 -8.92 -16.36 -43.49
N GLU A 72 -8.62 -15.41 -42.60
CA GLU A 72 -9.66 -14.65 -41.90
C GLU A 72 -10.37 -13.71 -42.87
N LYS A 73 -11.68 -13.53 -42.70
CA LYS A 73 -12.45 -12.62 -43.56
C LYS A 73 -12.36 -11.19 -43.02
N LYS A 74 -12.14 -10.24 -43.93
CA LYS A 74 -12.36 -8.83 -43.64
C LYS A 74 -13.83 -8.62 -43.31
N THR A 75 -14.13 -8.11 -42.12
CA THR A 75 -15.49 -7.97 -41.60
C THR A 75 -15.74 -6.52 -41.20
N SER A 76 -16.97 -6.05 -41.40
CA SER A 76 -17.36 -4.71 -40.94
C SER A 76 -17.54 -4.70 -39.42
N ALA A 77 -17.17 -3.59 -38.80
CA ALA A 77 -17.23 -3.40 -37.36
C ALA A 77 -17.55 -1.95 -37.00
N ASP A 78 -18.10 -1.71 -35.82
CA ASP A 78 -18.31 -0.35 -35.28
C ASP A 78 -17.02 0.46 -35.32
N VAL A 79 -15.92 -0.16 -34.87
CA VAL A 79 -14.59 0.44 -34.84
C VAL A 79 -13.64 -0.40 -35.68
N VAL A 80 -13.05 0.22 -36.71
CA VAL A 80 -11.95 -0.39 -37.47
C VAL A 80 -10.65 0.30 -37.09
N ASN A 81 -9.63 -0.48 -36.74
CA ASN A 81 -8.28 0.00 -36.52
C ASN A 81 -7.41 -0.36 -37.73
N ILE A 82 -6.63 0.59 -38.24
CA ILE A 82 -5.55 0.37 -39.19
C ILE A 82 -4.24 0.84 -38.55
N GLY A 83 -3.79 0.05 -37.57
CA GLY A 83 -2.69 0.40 -36.69
C GLY A 83 -1.32 0.13 -37.29
N TYR A 84 -0.55 1.18 -37.60
CA TYR A 84 0.82 1.06 -38.12
C TYR A 84 0.96 0.30 -39.45
N VAL A 85 -0.10 0.25 -40.27
CA VAL A 85 -0.11 -0.45 -41.56
C VAL A 85 0.31 0.46 -42.70
N ILE A 86 -0.22 1.68 -42.76
CA ILE A 86 0.07 2.60 -43.88
C ILE A 86 1.53 3.05 -43.92
N ASN A 87 2.30 2.91 -42.82
CA ASN A 87 3.74 3.19 -42.83
C ASN A 87 4.59 2.04 -43.42
N VAL A 88 4.04 0.82 -43.58
CA VAL A 88 4.82 -0.31 -44.12
C VAL A 88 4.54 -0.60 -45.60
N ILE A 89 3.70 0.22 -46.24
CA ILE A 89 3.32 0.08 -47.65
C ILE A 89 4.09 1.11 -48.49
N PRO A 90 5.00 0.69 -49.39
CA PRO A 90 5.79 1.61 -50.21
C PRO A 90 4.94 2.40 -51.22
N ASP A 91 4.05 1.71 -51.95
CA ASP A 91 3.24 2.35 -52.99
C ASP A 91 2.14 3.24 -52.39
N ILE A 92 2.14 4.51 -52.78
CA ILE A 92 1.11 5.48 -52.36
C ILE A 92 -0.29 5.08 -52.86
N LYS A 93 -0.40 4.49 -54.06
CA LYS A 93 -1.69 4.03 -54.59
C LYS A 93 -2.25 2.88 -53.75
N GLU A 94 -1.39 1.98 -53.31
CA GLU A 94 -1.75 0.90 -52.39
C GLU A 94 -2.14 1.44 -51.01
N ARG A 95 -1.40 2.41 -50.45
CA ARG A 95 -1.77 3.08 -49.19
C ARG A 95 -3.17 3.70 -49.26
N ILE A 96 -3.46 4.42 -50.34
CA ILE A 96 -4.78 5.04 -50.58
C ILE A 96 -5.87 3.97 -50.64
N LYS A 97 -5.64 2.88 -51.39
CA LYS A 97 -6.60 1.78 -51.50
C LYS A 97 -6.86 1.12 -50.15
N VAL A 98 -5.81 0.76 -49.42
CA VAL A 98 -5.89 0.11 -48.11
C VAL A 98 -6.61 0.98 -47.09
N LEU A 99 -6.34 2.29 -47.07
CA LEU A 99 -7.03 3.22 -46.18
C LEU A 99 -8.54 3.32 -46.52
N LYS A 100 -8.90 3.36 -47.80
CA LYS A 100 -10.30 3.33 -48.25
C LYS A 100 -10.99 2.01 -47.93
N ASP A 101 -10.31 0.87 -48.08
CA ASP A 101 -10.84 -0.44 -47.73
C ASP A 101 -11.15 -0.53 -46.24
N ALA A 102 -10.23 -0.09 -45.38
CA ALA A 102 -10.44 -0.04 -43.93
C ALA A 102 -11.61 0.91 -43.56
N TRP A 103 -11.69 2.06 -44.22
CA TRP A 103 -12.81 3.00 -44.04
C TRP A 103 -14.17 2.37 -44.40
N ASN A 104 -14.25 1.61 -45.49
CA ASN A 104 -15.48 0.96 -45.92
C ASN A 104 -15.97 -0.10 -44.92
N LEU A 105 -15.07 -0.73 -44.17
CA LEU A 105 -15.41 -1.71 -43.13
C LEU A 105 -15.86 -1.05 -41.81
N SER A 106 -15.55 0.22 -41.59
CA SER A 106 -15.98 0.91 -40.37
C SER A 106 -17.47 1.27 -40.45
N ASN A 107 -18.24 1.00 -39.39
CA ASN A 107 -19.62 1.45 -39.29
C ASN A 107 -19.71 2.81 -38.58
N LYS A 108 -18.85 3.05 -37.59
CA LYS A 108 -18.86 4.29 -36.79
C LYS A 108 -17.54 5.04 -36.83
N ILE A 109 -16.41 4.36 -36.62
CA ILE A 109 -15.10 5.00 -36.45
C ILE A 109 -14.01 4.21 -37.18
N LEU A 110 -13.14 4.94 -37.87
CA LEU A 110 -11.84 4.44 -38.32
C LEU A 110 -10.73 5.08 -37.47
N CYS A 111 -9.91 4.24 -36.86
CA CYS A 111 -8.69 4.63 -36.16
C CYS A 111 -7.48 4.38 -37.05
N VAL A 112 -6.75 5.44 -37.37
CA VAL A 112 -5.55 5.40 -38.23
C VAL A 112 -4.33 5.77 -37.40
N SER A 113 -3.27 4.99 -37.50
CA SER A 113 -1.98 5.36 -36.89
C SER A 113 -0.78 4.98 -37.74
N ALA A 114 0.28 5.77 -37.61
CA ALA A 114 1.56 5.55 -38.30
C ALA A 114 2.73 6.04 -37.42
N ARG A 115 3.95 5.62 -37.78
CA ARG A 115 5.18 6.05 -37.09
C ARG A 115 5.54 7.49 -37.47
N LEU A 116 6.11 8.23 -36.52
CA LEU A 116 6.43 9.65 -36.70
C LEU A 116 7.92 9.91 -36.98
N ASN A 117 8.25 11.04 -37.62
CA ASN A 117 9.62 11.42 -37.98
C ASN A 117 10.62 11.44 -36.83
N ASN A 118 10.17 11.71 -35.60
CA ASN A 118 11.03 11.67 -34.42
C ASN A 118 11.51 10.26 -34.05
N GLU A 119 10.92 9.21 -34.63
CA GLU A 119 11.36 7.82 -34.47
C GLU A 119 12.46 7.43 -35.47
N ILE A 120 12.81 8.29 -36.43
CA ILE A 120 13.85 8.03 -37.44
C ILE A 120 15.21 7.78 -36.77
N SER A 121 15.52 8.50 -35.69
CA SER A 121 16.76 8.35 -34.92
C SER A 121 16.93 6.96 -34.29
N LEU A 122 15.85 6.18 -34.17
CA LEU A 122 15.88 4.82 -33.64
C LEU A 122 16.28 3.77 -34.69
N LEU A 123 16.51 4.18 -35.95
CA LEU A 123 16.85 3.29 -37.05
C LEU A 123 18.34 3.46 -37.40
N ILE A 124 19.12 2.46 -37.03
CA ILE A 124 20.55 2.37 -37.33
C ILE A 124 20.70 1.83 -38.78
N ASN A 125 21.59 2.43 -39.59
CA ASN A 125 22.03 1.95 -40.91
C ASN A 125 20.93 1.66 -41.97
N GLN A 126 20.16 2.67 -42.37
CA GLN A 126 19.08 2.50 -43.37
C GLN A 126 19.30 3.25 -44.68
N LYS A 127 18.77 2.70 -45.79
CA LYS A 127 18.82 3.30 -47.13
C LYS A 127 17.47 3.94 -47.46
N GLU A 128 17.49 5.19 -47.92
CA GLU A 128 16.31 5.89 -48.43
C GLU A 128 15.71 5.15 -49.63
N PHE A 129 14.39 5.05 -49.67
CA PHE A 129 13.65 4.42 -50.76
C PHE A 129 12.28 5.07 -50.87
N LEU A 130 11.97 5.66 -52.03
CA LEU A 130 10.75 6.45 -52.24
C LEU A 130 10.59 7.54 -51.16
N ASP A 131 9.49 7.54 -50.41
CA ASP A 131 9.19 8.48 -49.34
C ASP A 131 9.38 7.87 -47.94
N GLY A 132 10.23 6.86 -47.82
CA GLY A 132 10.58 6.20 -46.57
C GLY A 132 11.96 5.54 -46.62
N TYR A 133 12.14 4.51 -45.80
CA TYR A 133 13.42 3.84 -45.60
C TYR A 133 13.28 2.32 -45.70
N VAL A 134 14.30 1.66 -46.24
CA VAL A 134 14.43 0.19 -46.20
C VAL A 134 15.39 -0.18 -45.07
N THR A 135 14.89 -0.97 -44.12
CA THR A 135 15.68 -1.53 -43.02
C THR A 135 16.62 -2.64 -43.52
N GLU A 136 17.68 -2.96 -42.78
CA GLU A 136 18.55 -4.14 -43.06
C GLU A 136 17.78 -5.46 -43.24
N LYS A 137 16.62 -5.61 -42.57
CA LYS A 137 15.73 -6.78 -42.68
C LYS A 137 14.89 -6.82 -43.98
N GLY A 138 15.10 -5.88 -44.90
CA GLY A 138 14.37 -5.79 -46.16
C GLY A 138 12.91 -5.38 -46.02
N THR A 139 12.57 -4.59 -44.99
CA THR A 139 11.22 -4.02 -44.76
C THR A 139 11.21 -2.53 -45.03
N PHE A 140 10.12 -2.04 -45.63
CA PHE A 140 9.91 -0.61 -45.85
C PHE A 140 9.23 0.04 -44.64
N GLN A 141 9.67 1.25 -44.27
CA GLN A 141 9.01 2.09 -43.28
C GLN A 141 9.01 3.56 -43.69
N LYS A 142 7.81 4.13 -43.81
CA LYS A 142 7.60 5.57 -43.89
C LYS A 142 7.36 6.15 -42.50
N PHE A 143 8.02 7.25 -42.22
CA PHE A 143 7.74 8.08 -41.07
C PHE A 143 6.99 9.32 -41.55
N TYR A 144 5.98 9.71 -40.80
CA TYR A 144 5.14 10.85 -41.12
C TYR A 144 5.45 12.01 -40.19
N ASP A 145 5.34 13.23 -40.70
CA ASP A 145 5.02 14.35 -39.82
C ASP A 145 3.57 14.19 -39.28
N HIS A 146 3.31 14.70 -38.07
CA HIS A 146 1.99 14.55 -37.48
C HIS A 146 0.89 15.21 -38.33
N PHE A 147 1.17 16.38 -38.92
CA PHE A 147 0.23 17.09 -39.78
C PHE A 147 0.18 16.51 -41.20
N GLU A 148 1.30 16.03 -41.74
CA GLU A 148 1.34 15.29 -43.00
C GLU A 148 0.39 14.08 -42.97
N LEU A 149 0.45 13.28 -41.89
CA LEU A 149 -0.45 12.14 -41.72
C LEU A 149 -1.92 12.56 -41.74
N LYS A 150 -2.26 13.68 -41.10
CA LYS A 150 -3.61 14.23 -41.10
C LYS A 150 -4.07 14.54 -42.52
N LEU A 151 -3.28 15.31 -43.26
CA LEU A 151 -3.60 15.70 -44.64
C LEU A 151 -3.75 14.50 -45.56
N PHE A 152 -2.90 13.48 -45.40
CA PHE A 152 -3.02 12.23 -46.15
C PHE A 152 -4.35 11.53 -45.90
N ILE A 153 -4.79 11.44 -44.64
CA ILE A 153 -6.08 10.83 -44.27
C ILE A 153 -7.24 11.65 -44.84
N GLU A 154 -7.24 12.97 -44.62
CA GLU A 154 -8.33 13.86 -45.03
C GLU A 154 -8.50 13.92 -46.55
N SER A 155 -7.40 14.02 -47.29
CA SER A 155 -7.42 14.01 -48.77
C SER A 155 -7.84 12.65 -49.34
N THR A 156 -7.49 11.54 -48.68
CA THR A 156 -7.85 10.19 -49.14
C THR A 156 -9.32 9.85 -48.92
N LEU A 157 -9.87 10.24 -47.77
CA LEU A 157 -11.21 9.87 -47.33
C LEU A 157 -12.26 10.97 -47.55
N ASN A 158 -11.83 12.19 -47.88
CA ASN A 158 -12.68 13.38 -47.95
C ASN A 158 -13.51 13.60 -46.68
N LYS A 159 -12.89 13.34 -45.52
CA LYS A 159 -13.47 13.41 -44.18
C LYS A 159 -12.46 14.00 -43.21
N LYS A 160 -12.91 14.74 -42.21
CA LYS A 160 -12.03 15.35 -41.20
C LYS A 160 -11.39 14.27 -40.33
N ALA A 161 -10.10 14.43 -40.07
CA ALA A 161 -9.33 13.55 -39.18
C ALA A 161 -9.06 14.29 -37.86
N ILE A 162 -9.52 13.71 -36.75
CA ILE A 162 -9.37 14.31 -35.43
C ILE A 162 -8.20 13.64 -34.70
N ALA A 163 -7.20 14.43 -34.30
CA ALA A 163 -6.04 13.92 -33.56
C ALA A 163 -6.48 13.36 -32.20
N ALA A 164 -6.13 12.10 -31.95
CA ALA A 164 -6.32 11.43 -30.66
C ALA A 164 -5.02 11.45 -29.81
N GLY A 165 -3.87 11.48 -30.48
CA GLY A 165 -2.55 11.57 -29.87
C GLY A 165 -1.44 11.60 -30.93
N PRO A 166 -0.16 11.59 -30.53
CA PRO A 166 0.95 11.61 -31.49
C PRO A 166 0.87 10.43 -32.47
N GLY A 167 0.68 10.75 -33.75
CA GLY A 167 0.59 9.76 -34.83
C GLY A 167 -0.71 8.94 -34.85
N VAL A 168 -1.75 9.34 -34.12
CA VAL A 168 -3.04 8.63 -34.05
C VAL A 168 -4.19 9.59 -34.36
N TYR A 169 -5.05 9.19 -35.30
CA TYR A 169 -6.20 9.96 -35.75
C TYR A 169 -7.48 9.11 -35.77
N PHE A 170 -8.60 9.72 -35.40
CA PHE A 170 -9.94 9.15 -35.55
C PHE A 170 -10.69 9.85 -36.68
N VAL A 171 -11.36 9.06 -37.51
CA VAL A 171 -12.27 9.52 -38.56
C VAL A 171 -13.64 8.95 -38.24
N PHE A 172 -14.65 9.81 -38.11
CA PHE A 172 -16.00 9.44 -37.68
C PHE A 172 -16.94 9.36 -38.89
N LYS A 173 -17.76 8.30 -38.95
CA LYS A 173 -18.95 8.22 -39.81
C LYS A 173 -20.20 8.77 -39.13
N ASP A 174 -20.22 8.68 -37.80
CA ASP A 174 -21.31 9.12 -36.95
C ASP A 174 -21.02 10.53 -36.42
N ASP A 175 -21.76 11.52 -36.93
CA ASP A 175 -21.61 12.93 -36.58
C ASP A 175 -21.97 13.22 -35.11
N GLN A 176 -22.87 12.44 -34.50
CA GLN A 176 -23.21 12.58 -33.08
C GLN A 176 -22.07 12.05 -32.20
N LEU A 177 -21.48 10.92 -32.58
CA LEU A 177 -20.34 10.34 -31.89
C LEU A 177 -19.10 11.25 -32.02
N GLU A 178 -18.89 11.87 -33.20
CA GLU A 178 -17.86 12.89 -33.41
C GLU A 178 -18.07 14.09 -32.48
N SER A 179 -19.30 14.61 -32.41
CA SER A 179 -19.65 15.75 -31.56
C SER A 179 -19.48 15.43 -30.07
N LYS A 180 -19.89 14.23 -29.64
CA LYS A 180 -19.68 13.73 -28.27
C LYS A 180 -18.20 13.62 -27.93
N TYR A 181 -17.39 13.08 -28.84
CA TYR A 181 -15.94 12.98 -28.68
C TYR A 181 -15.27 14.36 -28.54
N LYS A 182 -15.62 15.31 -29.41
CA LYS A 182 -15.12 16.69 -29.33
C LYS A 182 -15.53 17.37 -28.02
N LEU A 183 -16.78 17.24 -27.60
CA LEU A 183 -17.27 17.80 -26.34
C LEU A 183 -16.50 17.21 -25.15
N ASN A 184 -16.24 15.90 -25.13
CA ASN A 184 -15.46 15.27 -24.07
C ASN A 184 -13.98 15.67 -24.08
N LYS A 185 -13.42 15.99 -25.27
CA LYS A 185 -12.05 16.48 -25.43
C LYS A 185 -11.85 17.93 -24.94
N TYR A 186 -12.88 18.77 -25.05
CA TYR A 186 -12.83 20.20 -24.69
C TYR A 186 -13.55 20.56 -23.38
N LYS A 187 -14.25 19.61 -22.74
CA LYS A 187 -14.69 19.77 -21.36
C LYS A 187 -13.48 19.78 -20.44
N SER A 188 -13.47 20.69 -19.47
CA SER A 188 -12.49 20.74 -18.38
C SER A 188 -12.23 19.33 -17.87
N TYR A 189 -10.96 18.94 -17.89
CA TYR A 189 -10.45 17.61 -17.59
C TYR A 189 -11.00 17.11 -16.23
N ILE A 190 -12.11 16.38 -16.24
CA ILE A 190 -12.45 15.48 -15.13
C ILE A 190 -11.71 14.20 -15.44
N HIS A 191 -10.56 14.03 -14.79
CA HIS A 191 -9.70 12.88 -14.89
C HIS A 191 -10.53 11.59 -14.71
N VAL A 192 -10.72 10.80 -15.76
CA VAL A 192 -11.15 9.41 -15.60
C VAL A 192 -9.96 8.70 -14.91
N PRO A 193 -10.11 8.15 -13.70
CA PRO A 193 -8.98 7.64 -12.94
C PRO A 193 -8.27 6.51 -13.70
N LYS A 194 -6.93 6.48 -13.62
CA LYS A 194 -6.06 5.36 -14.02
C LYS A 194 -6.31 4.04 -13.25
N SER A 195 -7.44 3.92 -12.56
CA SER A 195 -7.73 2.86 -11.58
C SER A 195 -7.73 1.49 -12.27
N LEU A 196 -8.49 1.32 -13.36
CA LEU A 196 -8.75 0.00 -13.98
C LEU A 196 -7.48 -0.81 -14.35
N LYS A 197 -6.36 -0.16 -14.66
CA LYS A 197 -5.10 -0.85 -14.98
C LYS A 197 -4.33 -1.29 -13.72
N VAL A 198 -4.43 -0.52 -12.64
CA VAL A 198 -3.78 -0.82 -11.36
C VAL A 198 -4.52 -1.97 -10.68
N GLU A 199 -5.86 -1.94 -10.67
CA GLU A 199 -6.67 -3.03 -10.11
C GLU A 199 -6.37 -4.37 -10.79
N VAL A 200 -6.30 -4.41 -12.13
CA VAL A 200 -5.97 -5.66 -12.85
C VAL A 200 -4.55 -6.15 -12.55
N LEU A 201 -3.56 -5.24 -12.51
CA LEU A 201 -2.17 -5.63 -12.17
C LEU A 201 -2.06 -6.17 -10.74
N TYR A 202 -2.84 -5.59 -9.82
CA TYR A 202 -2.96 -6.05 -8.45
C TYR A 202 -3.61 -7.43 -8.39
N GLU A 203 -4.78 -7.61 -9.00
CA GLU A 203 -5.52 -8.89 -9.01
C GLU A 203 -4.70 -10.04 -9.61
N GLU A 204 -3.98 -9.80 -10.72
CA GLU A 204 -3.13 -10.82 -11.35
C GLU A 204 -1.88 -11.19 -10.51
N ASN A 205 -1.54 -10.40 -9.47
CA ASN A 205 -0.34 -10.58 -8.66
C ASN A 205 -0.62 -10.40 -7.16
N GLN A 206 -1.83 -10.73 -6.71
CA GLN A 206 -2.34 -10.37 -5.39
C GLN A 206 -1.42 -10.83 -4.26
N GLU A 207 -0.96 -12.08 -4.29
CA GLU A 207 -0.06 -12.64 -3.28
C GLU A 207 1.23 -11.82 -3.11
N LEU A 208 1.89 -11.46 -4.22
CA LEU A 208 3.12 -10.66 -4.17
C LEU A 208 2.87 -9.25 -3.59
N PHE A 209 1.70 -8.67 -3.86
CA PHE A 209 1.35 -7.35 -3.34
C PHE A 209 0.94 -7.38 -1.86
N GLU A 210 0.24 -8.43 -1.41
CA GLU A 210 -0.08 -8.62 0.00
C GLU A 210 1.20 -8.88 0.80
N ASN A 211 2.12 -9.72 0.32
CA ASN A 211 3.41 -9.96 0.98
C ASN A 211 4.25 -8.66 1.05
N LEU A 212 4.22 -7.83 -0.01
CA LEU A 212 4.88 -6.52 0.02
C LEU A 212 4.24 -5.58 1.05
N LYS A 213 2.92 -5.58 1.15
CA LYS A 213 2.18 -4.77 2.12
C LYS A 213 2.48 -5.20 3.54
N GLU A 214 2.47 -6.50 3.83
CA GLU A 214 2.84 -7.04 5.14
C GLU A 214 4.28 -6.69 5.49
N TYR A 215 5.22 -6.83 4.54
CA TYR A 215 6.60 -6.39 4.72
C TYR A 215 6.70 -4.89 5.05
N ILE A 216 5.96 -4.03 4.35
CA ILE A 216 5.96 -2.58 4.64
C ILE A 216 5.37 -2.30 6.02
N LEU A 217 4.29 -2.99 6.41
CA LEU A 217 3.70 -2.84 7.76
C LEU A 217 4.65 -3.32 8.86
N GLU A 218 5.42 -4.37 8.59
CA GLU A 218 6.40 -4.92 9.52
C GLU A 218 7.66 -4.04 9.59
N LYS A 219 8.27 -3.71 8.46
CA LYS A 219 9.57 -3.03 8.42
C LYS A 219 9.49 -1.52 8.34
N GLY A 220 8.39 -0.94 7.85
CA GLY A 220 8.23 0.50 7.68
C GLY A 220 9.06 1.09 6.54
N ARG A 221 9.52 0.26 5.61
CA ARG A 221 10.26 0.66 4.40
C ARG A 221 10.09 -0.37 3.30
N LEU A 222 10.60 -0.06 2.10
CA LEU A 222 10.66 -1.03 1.02
C LEU A 222 11.82 -2.02 1.21
N PRO A 223 11.71 -3.25 0.67
CA PRO A 223 12.83 -4.17 0.65
C PRO A 223 14.03 -3.60 -0.11
N LYS A 224 15.25 -4.00 0.29
CA LYS A 224 16.50 -3.69 -0.40
C LYS A 224 16.94 -4.89 -1.25
N THR A 225 17.76 -4.64 -2.26
CA THR A 225 18.21 -5.69 -3.22
C THR A 225 19.11 -6.75 -2.60
N ASN A 226 19.73 -6.46 -1.45
CA ASN A 226 20.53 -7.40 -0.69
C ASN A 226 19.71 -8.22 0.34
N GLU A 227 18.38 -8.07 0.34
CA GLU A 227 17.47 -8.83 1.19
C GLU A 227 16.80 -9.92 0.35
N ILE A 228 16.62 -11.10 0.94
CA ILE A 228 15.87 -12.18 0.29
C ILE A 228 14.38 -11.87 0.49
N PHE A 229 13.75 -11.26 -0.51
CA PHE A 229 12.31 -11.03 -0.53
C PHE A 229 11.71 -11.63 -1.80
N GLU A 230 10.89 -12.68 -1.64
CA GLU A 230 10.12 -13.31 -2.74
C GLU A 230 10.96 -13.64 -3.99
N ASP A 231 12.20 -14.09 -3.81
CA ASP A 231 13.17 -14.36 -4.89
C ASP A 231 13.30 -13.21 -5.92
N ASN A 232 13.05 -11.96 -5.51
CA ASN A 232 13.02 -10.77 -6.37
C ASN A 232 11.95 -10.80 -7.49
N LYS A 233 10.93 -11.67 -7.42
CA LYS A 233 9.83 -11.76 -8.42
C LYS A 233 9.15 -10.42 -8.70
N LEU A 234 9.02 -9.56 -7.69
CA LEU A 234 8.46 -8.21 -7.84
C LEU A 234 9.34 -7.31 -8.71
N ILE A 235 10.66 -7.37 -8.54
CA ILE A 235 11.60 -6.60 -9.36
C ILE A 235 11.54 -7.08 -10.81
N GLU A 236 11.51 -8.40 -11.03
CA GLU A 236 11.42 -8.97 -12.38
C GLU A 236 10.16 -8.52 -13.12
N LYS A 237 9.01 -8.50 -12.45
CA LYS A 237 7.72 -8.10 -13.05
C LYS A 237 7.53 -6.59 -13.17
N PHE A 238 7.93 -5.82 -12.15
CA PHE A 238 7.59 -4.40 -12.01
C PHE A 238 8.79 -3.46 -12.08
N LYS A 239 9.98 -3.98 -12.41
CA LYS A 239 11.28 -3.29 -12.52
C LYS A 239 11.91 -2.85 -11.19
N SER A 240 11.12 -2.51 -10.18
CA SER A 240 11.62 -2.10 -8.86
C SER A 240 10.56 -2.23 -7.77
N TYR A 241 10.99 -2.33 -6.51
CA TYR A 241 10.07 -2.26 -5.35
C TYR A 241 9.32 -0.93 -5.27
N LYS A 242 9.94 0.18 -5.71
CA LYS A 242 9.27 1.48 -5.75
C LYS A 242 8.12 1.50 -6.75
N SER A 243 8.33 0.94 -7.94
CA SER A 243 7.27 0.79 -8.95
C SER A 243 6.12 -0.08 -8.45
N ALA A 244 6.42 -1.18 -7.76
CA ALA A 244 5.41 -2.04 -7.14
C ALA A 244 4.65 -1.28 -6.04
N PHE A 245 5.35 -0.55 -5.17
CA PHE A 245 4.74 0.28 -4.14
C PHE A 245 3.84 1.39 -4.71
N ASP A 246 4.20 2.01 -5.83
CA ASP A 246 3.37 3.03 -6.48
C ASP A 246 2.05 2.45 -7.04
N ILE A 247 2.01 1.14 -7.32
CA ILE A 247 0.77 0.41 -7.65
C ILE A 247 0.00 0.12 -6.35
N LEU A 248 0.68 -0.45 -5.34
CA LEU A 248 0.08 -0.82 -4.06
C LEU A 248 -0.57 0.37 -3.35
N SER A 249 0.09 1.53 -3.33
CA SER A 249 -0.41 2.77 -2.71
C SER A 249 -1.69 3.33 -3.35
N ARG A 250 -1.97 2.97 -4.62
CA ARG A 250 -3.25 3.32 -5.26
C ARG A 250 -4.39 2.40 -4.83
N ILE A 251 -4.09 1.12 -4.60
CA ILE A 251 -5.05 0.13 -4.08
C ILE A 251 -5.32 0.36 -2.60
N TYR A 252 -4.29 0.76 -1.85
CA TYR A 252 -4.35 1.08 -0.43
C TYR A 252 -3.96 2.55 -0.17
N PRO A 253 -4.84 3.53 -0.45
CA PRO A 253 -4.54 4.95 -0.24
C PRO A 253 -4.23 5.33 1.21
N LYS A 254 -4.62 4.48 2.17
CA LYS A 254 -4.35 4.66 3.61
C LYS A 254 -3.03 4.03 4.07
N LEU A 255 -2.30 3.35 3.19
CA LEU A 255 -0.98 2.78 3.51
C LEU A 255 0.07 3.89 3.47
N ASP A 256 0.20 4.60 4.59
CA ASP A 256 1.18 5.66 4.76
C ASP A 256 2.52 5.07 5.24
N ILE A 257 3.46 4.89 4.31
CA ILE A 257 4.78 4.35 4.62
C ILE A 257 5.61 5.29 5.51
N GLU A 258 5.38 6.61 5.47
CA GLU A 258 6.11 7.57 6.28
C GLU A 258 5.67 7.49 7.74
N GLU A 259 4.37 7.35 7.99
CA GLU A 259 3.84 7.14 9.34
C GLU A 259 4.34 5.81 9.93
N ILE A 260 4.36 4.74 9.14
CA ILE A 260 4.89 3.44 9.57
C ILE A 260 6.40 3.53 9.82
N ALA A 261 7.15 4.18 8.93
CA ALA A 261 8.59 4.40 9.08
C ALA A 261 8.90 5.15 10.38
N LYS A 262 8.11 6.16 10.73
CA LYS A 262 8.26 6.90 11.99
C LYS A 262 8.08 5.98 13.20
N LYS A 263 7.05 5.13 13.20
CA LYS A 263 6.82 4.15 14.28
C LYS A 263 7.97 3.14 14.38
N ARG A 264 8.46 2.62 13.25
CA ARG A 264 9.60 1.69 13.22
C ARG A 264 10.91 2.32 13.63
N LYS A 265 11.14 3.57 13.27
CA LYS A 265 12.27 4.35 13.80
C LYS A 265 12.23 4.41 15.32
N GLU A 266 11.07 4.66 15.93
CA GLU A 266 10.92 4.67 17.40
C GLU A 266 11.20 3.30 18.03
N ASP A 267 10.73 2.20 17.42
CA ASP A 267 11.01 0.83 17.89
C ASP A 267 12.52 0.51 17.81
N TYR A 268 13.21 0.89 16.73
CA TYR A 268 14.65 0.71 16.61
C TYR A 268 15.44 1.60 17.57
N LEU A 269 14.96 2.81 17.84
CA LEU A 269 15.56 3.69 18.84
C LEU A 269 15.44 3.10 20.25
N LEU A 270 14.29 2.49 20.57
CA LEU A 270 14.06 1.74 21.81
C LEU A 270 15.03 0.55 21.91
N PHE A 271 15.11 -0.29 20.88
CA PHE A 271 16.04 -1.42 20.82
C PHE A 271 17.49 -0.98 21.07
N MET A 272 17.97 0.02 20.34
CA MET A 272 19.33 0.55 20.46
C MET A 272 19.63 1.14 21.85
N SER A 273 18.59 1.67 22.51
CA SER A 273 18.69 2.23 23.86
C SER A 273 18.77 1.15 24.92
N LEU A 274 18.01 0.06 24.77
CA LEU A 274 18.07 -1.07 25.69
C LEU A 274 19.37 -1.88 25.53
N GLU A 275 19.88 -2.05 24.30
CA GLU A 275 21.17 -2.70 24.06
C GLU A 275 22.35 -1.96 24.73
N ALA A 276 22.22 -0.66 25.03
CA ALA A 276 23.27 0.10 25.71
C ALA A 276 23.65 -0.50 27.07
N PHE A 277 22.71 -1.17 27.75
CA PHE A 277 22.93 -1.77 29.07
C PHE A 277 23.70 -3.10 29.03
N ASN A 278 23.65 -3.81 27.91
CA ASN A 278 24.36 -5.09 27.72
C ASN A 278 25.60 -4.96 26.80
N GLY A 279 25.89 -3.74 26.34
CA GLY A 279 26.86 -3.47 25.29
C GLY A 279 26.24 -3.62 23.90
N ARG A 280 26.18 -2.51 23.14
CA ARG A 280 25.55 -2.51 21.82
C ARG A 280 26.27 -3.43 20.84
N SER A 281 25.49 -4.24 20.13
CA SER A 281 25.97 -5.15 19.08
C SER A 281 26.73 -4.38 17.98
N LYS A 282 27.71 -5.01 17.32
CA LYS A 282 28.34 -4.38 16.16
C LYS A 282 27.37 -4.41 14.98
N LEU A 283 27.39 -3.39 14.12
CA LEU A 283 26.45 -3.35 12.98
C LEU A 283 26.51 -4.62 12.12
N ASN A 284 27.72 -5.12 11.83
CA ASN A 284 27.92 -6.30 11.01
C ASN A 284 27.51 -7.63 11.68
N THR A 285 27.26 -7.65 12.99
CA THR A 285 26.76 -8.84 13.69
C THR A 285 25.23 -8.88 13.74
N LEU A 286 24.56 -7.80 13.37
CA LEU A 286 23.10 -7.73 13.27
C LEU A 286 22.60 -8.41 11.98
N PRO A 287 21.36 -8.92 11.95
CA PRO A 287 20.73 -9.40 10.72
C PRO A 287 20.78 -8.34 9.60
N VAL A 288 20.92 -8.77 8.34
CA VAL A 288 21.05 -7.85 7.19
C VAL A 288 19.88 -6.87 7.11
N GLU A 289 18.66 -7.33 7.39
CA GLU A 289 17.46 -6.49 7.45
C GLU A 289 17.58 -5.39 8.51
N THR A 290 18.00 -5.75 9.73
CA THR A 290 18.23 -4.78 10.81
C THR A 290 19.32 -3.76 10.45
N GLN A 291 20.38 -4.20 9.76
CA GLN A 291 21.41 -3.27 9.27
C GLN A 291 20.84 -2.26 8.27
N ASN A 292 19.96 -2.72 7.37
CA ASN A 292 19.29 -1.87 6.40
C ASN A 292 18.27 -0.94 7.08
N ASP A 293 17.52 -1.42 8.07
CA ASP A 293 16.58 -0.63 8.86
C ASP A 293 17.29 0.53 9.57
N ILE A 294 18.42 0.25 10.22
CA ILE A 294 19.19 1.30 10.90
C ILE A 294 19.71 2.34 9.91
N LYS A 295 20.18 1.91 8.73
CA LYS A 295 20.61 2.85 7.68
C LYS A 295 19.44 3.68 7.14
N GLU A 296 18.27 3.08 6.96
CA GLU A 296 17.08 3.77 6.47
C GLU A 296 16.62 4.85 7.44
N PHE A 297 16.49 4.52 8.73
CA PHE A 297 15.86 5.40 9.71
C PHE A 297 16.81 6.42 10.37
N PHE A 298 18.11 6.13 10.39
CA PHE A 298 19.11 6.96 11.07
C PHE A 298 20.24 7.42 10.14
N THR A 299 20.18 7.11 8.84
CA THR A 299 21.27 7.29 7.86
C THR A 299 22.46 6.35 8.09
N ASN A 300 22.92 6.20 9.34
CA ASN A 300 24.01 5.31 9.70
C ASN A 300 23.95 4.91 11.19
N TYR A 301 24.75 3.89 11.54
CA TYR A 301 24.78 3.33 12.89
C TYR A 301 25.33 4.29 13.96
N LYS A 302 26.19 5.24 13.59
CA LYS A 302 26.72 6.25 14.52
C LYS A 302 25.62 7.21 14.95
N THR A 303 24.82 7.70 14.00
CA THR A 303 23.66 8.55 14.28
C THR A 303 22.64 7.80 15.16
N ALA A 304 22.35 6.54 14.85
CA ALA A 304 21.45 5.71 15.67
C ALA A 304 21.91 5.62 17.13
N LYS A 305 23.22 5.43 17.36
CA LYS A 305 23.82 5.44 18.71
C LYS A 305 23.66 6.79 19.39
N GLN A 306 23.97 7.89 18.70
CA GLN A 306 23.88 9.24 19.24
C GLN A 306 22.44 9.62 19.62
N GLU A 307 21.47 9.33 18.74
CA GLU A 307 20.05 9.56 19.03
C GLU A 307 19.59 8.70 20.23
N SER A 308 20.04 7.44 20.31
CA SER A 308 19.73 6.54 21.42
C SER A 308 20.33 7.00 22.75
N ASP A 309 21.59 7.45 22.75
CA ASP A 309 22.23 8.01 23.93
C ASP A 309 21.51 9.27 24.40
N ALA A 310 21.16 10.18 23.48
CA ALA A 310 20.40 11.38 23.80
C ALA A 310 19.03 11.05 24.42
N LEU A 311 18.34 10.04 23.89
CA LEU A 311 17.07 9.57 24.47
C LEU A 311 17.28 9.02 25.88
N LEU A 312 18.29 8.18 26.11
CA LEU A 312 18.63 7.64 27.44
C LEU A 312 18.97 8.74 28.45
N PHE A 313 19.72 9.77 28.05
CA PHE A 313 19.97 10.92 28.91
C PHE A 313 18.68 11.67 29.24
N SER A 314 17.80 11.88 28.26
CA SER A 314 16.55 12.61 28.46
C SER A 314 15.60 11.95 29.47
N ILE A 315 15.51 10.62 29.48
CA ILE A 315 14.65 9.88 30.42
C ILE A 315 15.19 9.88 31.85
N GLY A 316 16.44 10.31 32.06
CA GLY A 316 17.02 10.53 33.38
C GLY A 316 16.42 11.72 34.12
N ASP A 317 15.74 12.63 33.40
CA ASP A 317 15.02 13.77 33.95
C ASP A 317 13.59 13.37 34.38
N PRO A 318 13.24 13.46 35.69
CA PRO A 318 11.89 13.17 36.17
C PRO A 318 10.79 14.01 35.48
N LEU A 319 11.09 15.23 35.04
CA LEU A 319 10.11 16.09 34.37
C LEU A 319 9.69 15.54 33.02
N VAL A 320 10.62 14.92 32.27
CA VAL A 320 10.32 14.26 31.00
C VAL A 320 9.37 13.09 31.23
N ILE A 321 9.65 12.22 32.20
CA ILE A 321 8.78 11.09 32.51
C ILE A 321 7.41 11.57 32.98
N ARG A 322 7.35 12.58 33.84
CA ARG A 322 6.11 13.16 34.34
C ARG A 322 5.26 13.77 33.23
N ASP A 323 5.86 14.49 32.28
CA ASP A 323 5.15 15.00 31.09
C ASP A 323 4.53 13.86 30.27
N LYS A 324 5.29 12.78 30.04
CA LYS A 324 4.80 11.62 29.27
C LYS A 324 3.70 10.87 30.00
N ILE A 325 3.81 10.71 31.32
CA ILE A 325 2.74 10.16 32.16
C ILE A 325 1.48 11.03 32.03
N ASN A 326 1.61 12.35 32.17
CA ASN A 326 0.47 13.27 32.12
C ASN A 326 -0.24 13.24 30.77
N LYS A 327 0.50 13.10 29.66
CA LYS A 327 -0.05 12.98 28.30
C LYS A 327 -0.53 11.57 27.93
N CYS A 328 -0.24 10.56 28.76
CA CYS A 328 -0.66 9.19 28.47
C CYS A 328 -2.19 9.07 28.50
N THR A 329 -2.77 8.50 27.44
CA THR A 329 -4.22 8.34 27.29
C THR A 329 -4.74 7.03 27.87
N VAL A 330 -3.85 6.09 28.17
CA VAL A 330 -4.17 4.76 28.70
C VAL A 330 -3.61 4.61 30.11
N GLY A 331 -4.37 3.97 30.99
CA GLY A 331 -3.97 3.72 32.37
C GLY A 331 -4.60 4.68 33.40
N LYS A 332 -4.68 4.19 34.63
CA LYS A 332 -5.25 4.90 35.77
C LYS A 332 -4.21 5.82 36.40
N LYS A 333 -4.44 7.12 36.31
CA LYS A 333 -3.64 8.13 37.01
C LYS A 333 -4.17 8.33 38.42
N THR A 334 -3.27 8.31 39.39
CA THR A 334 -3.51 8.65 40.79
C THR A 334 -2.70 9.89 41.13
N GLN A 335 -2.72 10.32 42.39
CA GLN A 335 -1.86 11.42 42.86
C GLN A 335 -0.36 11.05 42.84
N GLU A 336 -0.03 9.76 43.01
CA GLU A 336 1.37 9.30 43.16
C GLU A 336 1.97 8.71 41.89
N ALA A 337 1.14 8.16 41.02
CA ALA A 337 1.60 7.35 39.90
C ALA A 337 0.55 7.14 38.82
N LEU A 338 1.02 6.70 37.65
CA LEU A 338 0.23 6.05 36.62
C LEU A 338 0.31 4.54 36.77
N TYR A 339 -0.82 3.86 36.61
CA TYR A 339 -0.94 2.41 36.63
C TYR A 339 -1.52 1.93 35.30
N ILE A 340 -0.82 1.04 34.60
CA ILE A 340 -1.20 0.54 33.29
C ILE A 340 -1.15 -0.99 33.31
N HIS A 341 -2.08 -1.66 32.65
CA HIS A 341 -1.99 -3.09 32.43
C HIS A 341 -0.87 -3.42 31.44
N ILE A 342 -0.12 -4.51 31.65
CA ILE A 342 1.05 -4.86 30.83
C ILE A 342 0.73 -4.92 29.33
N ASP A 343 -0.42 -5.48 28.95
CA ASP A 343 -0.91 -5.53 27.55
C ASP A 343 -1.11 -4.16 26.88
N ALA A 344 -1.22 -3.08 27.67
CA ALA A 344 -1.42 -1.72 27.17
C ALA A 344 -0.12 -0.89 27.14
N ILE A 345 1.02 -1.45 27.55
CA ILE A 345 2.31 -0.73 27.56
C ILE A 345 2.72 -0.29 26.16
N ASP A 346 2.48 -1.11 25.13
CA ASP A 346 2.81 -0.76 23.74
C ASP A 346 1.95 0.37 23.17
N ASN A 347 0.81 0.68 23.79
CA ASN A 347 -0.02 1.83 23.42
C ASN A 347 0.43 3.14 24.09
N THR A 348 1.47 3.10 24.92
CA THR A 348 2.07 4.29 25.53
C THR A 348 3.12 4.92 24.62
N ASN A 349 3.57 6.13 24.95
CA ASN A 349 4.65 6.78 24.21
C ASN A 349 5.99 6.02 24.37
N SER A 350 6.84 6.04 23.35
CA SER A 350 8.15 5.38 23.31
C SER A 350 9.05 5.66 24.52
N VAL A 351 8.94 6.84 25.14
CA VAL A 351 9.66 7.16 26.38
C VAL A 351 9.22 6.27 27.55
N LEU A 352 7.91 6.04 27.74
CA LEU A 352 7.41 5.19 28.82
C LEU A 352 7.71 3.71 28.54
N ARG A 353 7.61 3.28 27.27
CA ARG A 353 8.04 1.94 26.81
C ARG A 353 9.53 1.71 27.10
N LEU A 354 10.39 2.70 26.83
CA LEU A 354 11.81 2.63 27.16
C LEU A 354 12.04 2.56 28.68
N TYR A 355 11.35 3.41 29.44
CA TYR A 355 11.51 3.46 30.90
C TYR A 355 11.14 2.14 31.57
N GLU A 356 10.04 1.52 31.14
CA GLU A 356 9.63 0.17 31.55
C GLU A 356 10.61 -0.91 31.04
N GLY A 357 11.04 -0.80 29.79
CA GLY A 357 11.97 -1.74 29.17
C GLY A 357 13.32 -1.82 29.91
N ILE A 358 13.81 -0.70 30.45
CA ILE A 358 15.02 -0.69 31.29
C ILE A 358 14.80 -1.50 32.57
N ALA A 359 13.63 -1.37 33.20
CA ALA A 359 13.31 -2.17 34.38
C ALA A 359 13.24 -3.67 34.03
N ARG A 360 12.68 -4.04 32.88
CA ARG A 360 12.70 -5.43 32.37
C ARG A 360 14.08 -5.94 32.00
N GLN A 361 14.98 -5.10 31.48
CA GLN A 361 16.36 -5.52 31.23
C GLN A 361 17.06 -5.97 32.52
N TYR A 362 16.75 -5.31 33.65
CA TYR A 362 17.33 -5.66 34.95
C TYR A 362 16.60 -6.82 35.65
N LEU A 363 15.27 -6.90 35.52
CA LEU A 363 14.43 -7.89 36.19
C LEU A 363 14.27 -9.21 35.41
N GLY A 364 14.27 -9.15 34.09
CA GLY A 364 13.76 -10.21 33.22
C GLY A 364 12.25 -10.08 32.96
N GLN A 365 11.58 -11.21 32.80
CA GLN A 365 10.13 -11.25 32.55
C GLN A 365 9.36 -11.05 33.87
N PRO A 366 8.54 -9.99 34.00
CA PRO A 366 7.78 -9.74 35.22
C PRO A 366 6.54 -10.66 35.31
N GLU A 367 6.19 -11.10 36.52
CA GLU A 367 4.94 -11.84 36.78
C GLU A 367 3.71 -10.92 36.94
N GLY A 368 3.92 -9.61 37.14
CA GLY A 368 2.84 -8.66 37.41
C GLY A 368 2.10 -8.21 36.16
N ASN A 369 0.77 -8.04 36.27
CA ASN A 369 -0.09 -7.60 35.18
C ASN A 369 -0.42 -6.10 35.22
N ILE A 370 -0.13 -5.41 36.33
CA ILE A 370 -0.25 -3.94 36.43
C ILE A 370 1.13 -3.33 36.67
N VAL A 371 1.55 -2.42 35.79
CA VAL A 371 2.79 -1.67 35.85
C VAL A 371 2.54 -0.29 36.45
N LYS A 372 3.25 0.04 37.53
CA LYS A 372 3.21 1.34 38.21
C LYS A 372 4.40 2.20 37.78
N PHE A 373 4.10 3.40 37.28
CA PHE A 373 5.03 4.49 36.98
C PHE A 373 4.85 5.63 38.00
N PRO A 374 5.70 5.71 39.04
CA PRO A 374 5.66 6.82 39.99
C PRO A 374 6.06 8.14 39.33
N TYR A 375 5.45 9.26 39.72
CA TYR A 375 5.82 10.58 39.20
C TYR A 375 7.22 11.03 39.66
N ASP A 376 7.55 10.78 40.92
CA ASP A 376 8.71 11.40 41.58
C ASP A 376 9.77 10.38 42.03
N LYS A 377 9.67 9.12 41.59
CA LYS A 377 10.63 8.06 41.95
C LYS A 377 11.17 7.38 40.70
N LYS A 378 12.48 7.20 40.64
CA LYS A 378 13.16 6.47 39.56
C LYS A 378 13.02 4.96 39.72
N SER A 379 11.82 4.45 39.50
CA SER A 379 11.51 3.03 39.69
C SER A 379 10.28 2.60 38.89
N ILE A 380 10.20 1.33 38.59
CA ILE A 380 8.98 0.66 38.09
C ILE A 380 8.53 -0.35 39.13
N SER A 381 7.22 -0.59 39.25
CA SER A 381 6.71 -1.70 40.06
C SER A 381 5.69 -2.53 39.29
N TYR A 382 5.83 -3.84 39.35
CA TYR A 382 4.93 -4.81 38.76
C TYR A 382 4.05 -5.39 39.86
N HIS A 383 2.75 -5.13 39.78
CA HIS A 383 1.74 -5.61 40.71
C HIS A 383 1.06 -6.83 40.10
N ASN A 384 1.11 -7.95 40.80
CA ASN A 384 0.51 -9.20 40.38
C ASN A 384 -0.87 -9.35 41.00
N TYR A 385 -1.90 -9.27 40.18
CA TYR A 385 -3.29 -9.58 40.52
C TYR A 385 -3.71 -10.88 39.81
N PRO A 386 -3.57 -12.06 40.45
CA PRO A 386 -3.97 -13.32 39.84
C PRO A 386 -5.43 -13.28 39.36
N ASP A 387 -5.72 -14.03 38.30
CA ASP A 387 -7.06 -14.10 37.71
C ASP A 387 -7.67 -12.72 37.37
N PHE A 388 -6.82 -11.74 37.00
CA PHE A 388 -7.23 -10.39 36.63
C PHE A 388 -8.44 -10.36 35.67
N ASP A 389 -8.56 -11.29 34.73
CA ASP A 389 -9.68 -11.32 33.79
C ASP A 389 -10.99 -11.89 34.38
N LYS A 390 -10.86 -12.84 35.32
CA LYS A 390 -11.97 -13.62 35.86
C LYS A 390 -12.56 -13.02 37.13
N HIS A 391 -11.72 -12.54 38.04
CA HIS A 391 -12.20 -11.95 39.29
C HIS A 391 -12.59 -10.48 39.05
N PRO A 392 -13.76 -10.01 39.55
CA PRO A 392 -14.16 -8.61 39.41
C PRO A 392 -13.22 -7.67 40.16
N HIS A 393 -12.80 -8.06 41.36
CA HIS A 393 -11.92 -7.31 42.26
C HIS A 393 -10.75 -8.19 42.70
N PRO A 394 -9.79 -8.49 41.81
CA PRO A 394 -8.70 -9.43 42.15
C PRO A 394 -7.86 -8.88 43.31
N GLU A 395 -7.38 -9.79 44.14
CA GLU A 395 -6.51 -9.50 45.28
C GLU A 395 -5.06 -9.35 44.81
N LEU A 396 -4.33 -8.40 45.41
CA LEU A 396 -2.91 -8.23 45.15
C LEU A 396 -2.14 -9.40 45.77
N LYS A 397 -1.41 -10.17 44.96
CA LYS A 397 -0.59 -11.29 45.41
C LYS A 397 0.84 -10.89 45.68
N THR A 398 1.51 -10.27 44.71
CA THR A 398 2.90 -9.83 44.85
C THR A 398 3.13 -8.46 44.22
N VAL A 399 4.14 -7.75 44.71
CA VAL A 399 4.68 -6.54 44.07
C VAL A 399 6.18 -6.68 43.95
N THR A 400 6.68 -6.59 42.71
CA THR A 400 8.11 -6.54 42.41
C THR A 400 8.46 -5.12 41.99
N LYS A 401 9.27 -4.42 42.79
CA LYS A 401 9.76 -3.07 42.49
C LYS A 401 11.20 -3.13 41.99
N VAL A 402 11.45 -2.51 40.84
CA VAL A 402 12.79 -2.28 40.29
C VAL A 402 13.19 -0.83 40.57
N ASP A 403 14.16 -0.62 41.45
CA ASP A 403 14.81 0.66 41.67
C ASP A 403 15.88 0.88 40.59
N LEU A 404 15.63 1.83 39.69
CA LEU A 404 16.48 2.10 38.53
C LEU A 404 17.73 2.92 38.89
N LEU A 405 17.72 3.60 40.05
CA LEU A 405 18.86 4.40 40.50
C LEU A 405 19.88 3.52 41.23
N ASN A 406 19.38 2.67 42.14
CA ASN A 406 20.22 1.82 42.97
C ASN A 406 20.44 0.42 42.38
N LEU A 407 19.76 0.09 41.27
CA LEU A 407 19.76 -1.23 40.64
C LEU A 407 19.41 -2.32 41.66
N LYS A 408 18.26 -2.17 42.31
CA LYS A 408 17.77 -3.13 43.32
C LYS A 408 16.37 -3.63 42.96
N ILE A 409 16.16 -4.92 43.13
CA ILE A 409 14.84 -5.55 43.04
C ILE A 409 14.32 -5.76 44.47
N ILE A 410 13.09 -5.33 44.71
CA ILE A 410 12.42 -5.42 46.00
C ILE A 410 11.09 -6.12 45.80
N ASP A 411 10.96 -7.33 46.33
CA ASP A 411 9.73 -8.10 46.30
C ASP A 411 8.93 -7.96 47.58
N LYS A 412 7.60 -7.92 47.44
CA LYS A 412 6.65 -7.90 48.55
C LYS A 412 5.55 -8.91 48.27
N ASP A 413 5.36 -9.84 49.19
CA ASP A 413 4.29 -10.83 49.15
C ASP A 413 3.10 -10.38 50.02
N TYR A 414 1.91 -10.46 49.45
CA TYR A 414 0.62 -10.13 50.05
C TYR A 414 -0.30 -11.36 50.15
N SER A 415 0.13 -12.52 49.63
CA SER A 415 -0.69 -13.74 49.53
C SER A 415 -1.16 -14.31 50.88
N THR A 416 -0.45 -14.01 51.96
CA THR A 416 -0.79 -14.46 53.32
C THR A 416 -1.52 -13.40 54.15
N ARG A 417 -1.79 -12.21 53.58
CA ARG A 417 -2.53 -11.18 54.30
C ARG A 417 -4.01 -11.52 54.34
N GLU A 418 -4.60 -11.46 55.53
CA GLU A 418 -6.05 -11.66 55.72
C GLU A 418 -6.89 -10.62 54.99
N ASN A 419 -6.40 -9.36 54.93
CA ASN A 419 -7.09 -8.25 54.28
C ASN A 419 -6.19 -7.60 53.20
N PRO A 420 -5.98 -8.27 52.05
CA PRO A 420 -5.10 -7.78 51.01
C PRO A 420 -5.74 -6.59 50.25
N PRO A 421 -4.91 -5.71 49.64
CA PRO A 421 -5.41 -4.72 48.69
C PRO A 421 -6.09 -5.40 47.50
N ILE A 422 -7.17 -4.81 47.00
CA ILE A 422 -7.90 -5.30 45.83
C ILE A 422 -7.93 -4.26 44.72
N LEU A 423 -8.11 -4.71 43.49
CA LEU A 423 -8.18 -3.82 42.33
C LEU A 423 -9.62 -3.49 41.94
N HIS A 424 -9.94 -2.21 41.86
CA HIS A 424 -11.23 -1.70 41.38
C HIS A 424 -11.06 -1.02 40.03
N ARG A 425 -12.16 -0.84 39.29
CA ARG A 425 -12.20 -0.05 38.05
C ARG A 425 -11.17 -0.51 37.01
N LYS A 426 -11.18 -1.81 36.71
CA LYS A 426 -10.20 -2.45 35.81
C LYS A 426 -10.20 -1.87 34.39
N GLU A 427 -11.31 -1.29 33.96
CA GLU A 427 -11.43 -0.58 32.68
C GLU A 427 -10.48 0.60 32.56
N LEU A 428 -10.05 1.20 33.67
CA LEU A 428 -9.11 2.32 33.65
C LEU A 428 -7.67 1.91 33.34
N PHE A 429 -7.31 0.63 33.49
CA PHE A 429 -5.93 0.16 33.35
C PHE A 429 -5.62 -0.40 31.95
N ILE A 430 -6.65 -0.70 31.17
CA ILE A 430 -6.53 -1.28 29.82
C ILE A 430 -6.93 -0.27 28.76
N ASP A 431 -6.54 -0.54 27.52
CA ASP A 431 -6.91 0.30 26.39
C ASP A 431 -8.43 0.19 26.08
N PRO A 432 -9.11 1.27 25.67
CA PRO A 432 -10.52 1.22 25.26
C PRO A 432 -10.82 0.27 24.09
N SER A 433 -9.83 -0.04 23.25
CA SER A 433 -9.94 -1.02 22.17
C SER A 433 -9.85 -2.48 22.64
N ASP A 434 -9.45 -2.73 23.89
CA ASP A 434 -9.33 -4.06 24.47
C ASP A 434 -10.72 -4.74 24.57
N LYS A 435 -10.79 -6.02 24.18
CA LYS A 435 -12.02 -6.83 24.23
C LYS A 435 -12.65 -6.89 25.63
N ARG A 436 -11.85 -6.76 26.69
CA ARG A 436 -12.27 -6.80 28.10
C ARG A 436 -12.87 -5.47 28.57
N TYR A 437 -12.54 -4.35 27.92
CA TYR A 437 -12.91 -3.00 28.34
C TYR A 437 -14.40 -2.84 28.63
N LYS A 438 -15.26 -3.22 27.67
CA LYS A 438 -16.72 -3.09 27.80
C LYS A 438 -17.27 -3.89 28.99
N LYS A 439 -16.70 -5.06 29.27
CA LYS A 439 -17.11 -5.93 30.39
C LYS A 439 -16.80 -5.27 31.73
N PHE A 440 -15.60 -4.72 31.88
CA PHE A 440 -15.18 -4.05 33.13
C PHE A 440 -15.92 -2.73 33.33
N LEU A 441 -16.04 -1.90 32.28
CA LEU A 441 -16.77 -0.63 32.34
C LEU A 441 -18.22 -0.84 32.75
N LYS A 442 -18.88 -1.90 32.26
CA LYS A 442 -20.25 -2.21 32.64
C LYS A 442 -20.39 -2.48 34.14
N LEU A 443 -19.49 -3.27 34.72
CA LEU A 443 -19.49 -3.53 36.16
C LEU A 443 -19.26 -2.24 36.94
N THR A 444 -18.26 -1.44 36.57
CA THR A 444 -17.97 -0.18 37.25
C THR A 444 -19.14 0.80 37.22
N LYS A 445 -19.88 0.90 36.12
CA LYS A 445 -21.10 1.72 36.07
C LYS A 445 -22.16 1.25 37.08
N GLN A 446 -22.38 -0.05 37.19
CA GLN A 446 -23.32 -0.61 38.17
C GLN A 446 -22.90 -0.29 39.61
N GLU A 447 -21.60 -0.34 39.89
CA GLU A 447 -21.04 -0.05 41.20
C GLU A 447 -21.07 1.45 41.54
N GLU A 448 -20.84 2.32 40.55
CA GLU A 448 -21.01 3.77 40.67
C GLU A 448 -22.48 4.11 40.95
N GLU A 449 -23.43 3.55 40.19
CA GLU A 449 -24.88 3.74 40.39
C GLU A 449 -25.36 3.23 41.77
N ALA A 450 -24.74 2.17 42.29
CA ALA A 450 -25.01 1.65 43.63
C ALA A 450 -24.32 2.47 44.76
N GLY A 451 -23.55 3.51 44.42
CA GLY A 451 -22.83 4.35 45.37
C GLY A 451 -21.71 3.62 46.11
N LEU A 452 -21.07 2.62 45.48
CA LEU A 452 -19.94 1.88 46.09
C LEU A 452 -18.63 2.67 46.05
N TYR A 453 -18.56 3.74 45.25
CA TYR A 453 -17.39 4.60 45.09
C TYR A 453 -17.52 5.99 45.76
N GLU A 454 -18.53 6.21 46.61
CA GLU A 454 -18.74 7.48 47.31
C GLU A 454 -17.60 7.81 48.30
N ASP A 455 -17.10 6.80 49.02
CA ASP A 455 -15.93 6.92 49.90
C ASP A 455 -14.82 5.96 49.45
N THR A 456 -14.05 6.40 48.44
CA THR A 456 -12.95 5.60 47.88
C THR A 456 -11.79 5.34 48.85
N SER A 457 -11.71 6.04 49.99
CA SER A 457 -10.60 5.90 50.95
C SER A 457 -10.67 4.60 51.75
N ARG A 458 -11.86 4.01 51.89
CA ARG A 458 -12.10 2.83 52.73
C ARG A 458 -12.13 1.52 51.96
N ILE A 459 -12.44 1.55 50.68
CA ILE A 459 -12.72 0.35 49.88
C ILE A 459 -11.47 -0.37 49.37
N GLY A 460 -10.27 0.16 49.60
CA GLY A 460 -9.04 -0.33 48.96
C GLY A 460 -8.62 -1.77 49.30
N THR A 461 -9.23 -2.40 50.31
CA THR A 461 -8.90 -3.76 50.75
C THR A 461 -10.12 -4.68 50.74
N LYS A 462 -9.87 -5.98 50.64
CA LYS A 462 -10.91 -7.02 50.52
C LYS A 462 -12.01 -6.90 51.58
N HIS A 463 -11.63 -6.85 52.84
CA HIS A 463 -12.56 -6.86 53.96
C HIS A 463 -13.54 -5.67 53.92
N PHE A 464 -13.02 -4.44 53.76
CA PHE A 464 -13.87 -3.26 53.72
C PHE A 464 -14.78 -3.23 52.50
N TRP A 465 -14.35 -3.79 51.37
CA TRP A 465 -15.20 -3.93 50.19
C TRP A 465 -16.33 -4.92 50.41
N GLU A 466 -16.05 -6.08 50.99
CA GLU A 466 -17.05 -7.09 51.34
C GLU A 466 -18.04 -6.57 52.39
N GLU A 467 -17.58 -5.85 53.40
CA GLU A 467 -18.44 -5.19 54.39
C GLU A 467 -19.36 -4.15 53.75
N LEU A 468 -18.86 -3.34 52.80
CA LEU A 468 -19.67 -2.35 52.10
C LEU A 468 -20.76 -3.02 51.24
N LEU A 469 -20.41 -4.09 50.52
CA LEU A 469 -21.38 -4.88 49.74
C LEU A 469 -22.47 -5.46 50.65
N LEU A 470 -22.09 -6.04 51.80
CA LEU A 470 -23.04 -6.56 52.78
C LEU A 470 -23.95 -5.46 53.33
N LYS A 471 -23.38 -4.31 53.71
CA LYS A 471 -24.14 -3.15 54.22
C LYS A 471 -25.17 -2.64 53.20
N LYS A 472 -24.84 -2.66 51.91
CA LYS A 472 -25.74 -2.26 50.82
C LYS A 472 -26.63 -3.39 50.30
N LYS A 473 -26.55 -4.61 50.86
CA LYS A 473 -27.26 -5.82 50.41
C LYS A 473 -27.01 -6.12 48.94
N LEU A 474 -25.75 -6.05 48.53
CA LEU A 474 -25.29 -6.31 47.18
C LEU A 474 -24.36 -7.51 47.15
N GLU A 475 -24.27 -8.16 45.99
CA GLU A 475 -23.33 -9.23 45.69
C GLU A 475 -22.83 -9.08 44.25
N ILE A 476 -21.60 -9.52 43.99
CA ILE A 476 -21.04 -9.55 42.63
C ILE A 476 -20.98 -11.01 42.16
N LYS A 477 -21.72 -11.33 41.09
CA LYS A 477 -21.65 -12.63 40.41
C LYS A 477 -21.01 -12.48 39.04
N GLY A 478 -19.76 -12.96 38.93
CA GLY A 478 -18.92 -12.69 37.76
C GLY A 478 -18.58 -11.20 37.66
N HIS A 479 -19.03 -10.54 36.59
CA HIS A 479 -18.89 -9.09 36.42
C HIS A 479 -20.25 -8.40 36.33
N LYS A 480 -21.16 -8.79 37.24
CA LYS A 480 -22.48 -8.17 37.41
C LYS A 480 -22.76 -7.96 38.89
N LEU A 481 -23.21 -6.76 39.22
CA LEU A 481 -23.73 -6.42 40.53
C LEU A 481 -25.21 -6.83 40.62
N ILE A 482 -25.59 -7.52 41.69
CA ILE A 482 -26.96 -7.95 41.96
C ILE A 482 -27.35 -7.61 43.41
N TYR A 483 -28.65 -7.45 43.65
CA TYR A 483 -29.17 -7.37 45.01
C TYR A 483 -29.24 -8.76 45.64
N LYS A 484 -28.89 -8.81 46.94
CA LYS A 484 -28.93 -10.01 47.76
C LYS A 484 -30.29 -10.24 48.39
#